data_AF-A0AAJ7LLH6-F1
#
_entry.id   AF-A0AAJ7LLH6-F1
#
_cell.length_a   1.000
_cell.length_b   1.000
_cell.length_c   1.000
_cell.angle_alpha   90.00
_cell.angle_beta   90.00
_cell.angle_gamma   90.00
#
_symmetry.space_group_name_H-M   'P 1'
#
loop_
_entity.id
_entity.type
_entity.pdbx_description
1 polymer ?
#
loop_
_entity_poly.entity_id
_entity_poly.type
_entity_poly.pdbx_seq_one_letter_code
_entity_poly.pdbx_strand_id
1 'polypeptide(L)'
;MLPDVVDDFRLANPYSKGHEAIFYSFYVFFTKFAAGISLGVSTLCLEFAGYDTGACKQPAPVVYTLKLLIGAAPVAFIVTGLMILVLYPISEDVRLRNKLCLEELR
;
A
#
# COMPACT_ATOMS: atom_id res chain seq x y z
N MET A 1 3.58 -7.36 -9.24
CA MET A 1 3.63 -7.94 -7.88
C MET A 1 2.38 -8.71 -7.54
N LEU A 2 1.19 -8.09 -7.45
CA LEU A 2 -0.03 -8.85 -7.11
C LEU A 2 -0.29 -10.06 -8.05
N PRO A 3 -0.16 -9.94 -9.38
CA PRO A 3 -0.29 -11.10 -10.27
C PRO A 3 0.80 -12.14 -10.02
N ASP A 4 2.04 -11.71 -9.77
CA ASP A 4 3.17 -12.61 -9.50
C ASP A 4 2.94 -13.46 -8.25
N VAL A 5 2.32 -12.90 -7.20
CA VAL A 5 1.94 -13.65 -5.98
C VAL A 5 0.81 -14.63 -6.25
N VAL A 6 -0.17 -14.22 -7.06
CA VAL A 6 -1.30 -15.10 -7.43
C VAL A 6 -0.79 -16.29 -8.27
N ASP A 7 0.10 -16.03 -9.21
CA ASP A 7 0.74 -17.03 -10.06
C ASP A 7 1.59 -18.00 -9.22
N ASP A 8 2.42 -17.49 -8.31
CA ASP A 8 3.22 -18.29 -7.38
C ASP A 8 2.35 -19.16 -6.46
N PHE A 9 1.28 -18.58 -5.90
CA PHE A 9 0.32 -19.31 -5.06
C PHE A 9 -0.40 -20.41 -5.84
N ARG A 10 -0.78 -20.15 -7.09
CA ARG A 10 -1.44 -21.12 -7.97
C ARG A 10 -0.54 -22.31 -8.29
N LEU A 11 0.74 -22.09 -8.54
CA LEU A 11 1.72 -23.15 -8.75
C LEU A 11 1.95 -23.97 -7.48
N ALA A 12 2.01 -23.33 -6.31
CA ALA A 12 2.13 -24.02 -5.03
C ALA A 12 0.87 -24.82 -4.64
N ASN A 13 -0.31 -24.41 -5.11
CA ASN A 13 -1.61 -24.98 -4.72
C ASN A 13 -2.47 -25.36 -5.94
N PRO A 14 -2.08 -26.37 -6.74
CA PRO A 14 -2.73 -26.70 -8.01
C PRO A 14 -4.20 -27.14 -7.87
N TYR A 15 -4.59 -27.66 -6.70
CA TYR A 15 -5.96 -28.11 -6.42
C TYR A 15 -6.88 -26.97 -5.95
N SER A 16 -6.33 -25.80 -5.59
CA SER A 16 -7.09 -24.67 -5.06
C SER A 16 -7.36 -23.64 -6.15
N LYS A 17 -8.61 -23.55 -6.63
CA LYS A 17 -9.02 -22.62 -7.70
C LYS A 17 -9.83 -21.45 -7.15
N GLY A 18 -9.90 -20.35 -7.91
CA GLY A 18 -10.79 -19.21 -7.61
C GLY A 18 -10.32 -18.24 -6.51
N HIS A 19 -9.13 -18.42 -5.95
CA HIS A 19 -8.60 -17.55 -4.90
C HIS A 19 -8.15 -16.17 -5.41
N GLU A 20 -8.03 -16.00 -6.73
CA GLU A 20 -7.67 -14.73 -7.39
C GLU A 20 -8.58 -13.59 -6.91
N ALA A 21 -9.90 -13.83 -6.85
CA ALA A 21 -10.87 -12.84 -6.38
C ALA A 21 -10.61 -12.39 -4.94
N ILE A 22 -10.14 -13.29 -4.07
CA ILE A 22 -9.83 -12.98 -2.67
C ILE A 22 -8.58 -12.09 -2.62
N PHE A 23 -7.51 -12.43 -3.34
CA PHE A 23 -6.29 -11.61 -3.41
C PHE A 23 -6.57 -10.19 -3.91
N TYR A 24 -7.31 -10.06 -5.02
CA TYR A 24 -7.68 -8.75 -5.57
C TYR A 24 -8.58 -7.95 -4.61
N SER A 25 -9.61 -8.59 -4.04
CA SER A 25 -10.53 -7.91 -3.11
C SER A 25 -9.82 -7.46 -1.85
N PHE A 26 -8.95 -8.28 -1.28
CA PHE A 26 -8.17 -7.95 -0.09
C PHE A 26 -7.24 -6.77 -0.36
N TYR A 27 -6.51 -6.79 -1.48
CA TYR A 27 -5.65 -5.68 -1.89
C TYR A 27 -6.42 -4.36 -2.03
N VAL A 28 -7.55 -4.38 -2.75
CA VAL A 28 -8.38 -3.18 -2.93
C VAL A 28 -9.00 -2.72 -1.61
N PHE A 29 -9.45 -3.65 -0.76
CA PHE A 29 -9.99 -3.33 0.55
C PHE A 29 -8.97 -2.57 1.41
N PHE A 30 -7.76 -3.12 1.57
CA PHE A 30 -6.74 -2.49 2.43
C PHE A 30 -6.22 -1.18 1.86
N THR A 31 -6.11 -1.03 0.54
CA THR A 31 -5.72 0.25 -0.07
C THR A 31 -6.75 1.34 0.19
N LYS A 32 -8.05 1.02 0.09
CA LYS A 32 -9.13 1.98 0.39
C LYS A 32 -9.26 2.26 1.88
N PHE A 33 -9.13 1.22 2.71
CA PHE A 33 -9.14 1.34 4.16
C PHE A 33 -7.99 2.24 4.65
N ALA A 34 -6.77 2.01 4.17
CA ALA A 34 -5.61 2.82 4.50
C ALA A 34 -5.78 4.28 4.03
N ALA A 35 -6.34 4.51 2.83
CA ALA A 35 -6.63 5.86 2.37
C ALA A 35 -7.66 6.58 3.28
N GLY A 36 -8.71 5.88 3.71
CA GLY A 36 -9.69 6.40 4.66
C GLY A 36 -9.07 6.73 6.02
N ILE A 37 -8.27 5.83 6.58
CA ILE A 37 -7.53 6.06 7.82
C ILE A 37 -6.58 7.25 7.68
N SER A 38 -5.81 7.32 6.60
CA SER A 38 -4.86 8.41 6.37
C SER A 38 -5.56 9.76 6.36
N LEU A 39 -6.72 9.87 5.71
CA LEU A 39 -7.53 11.09 5.73
C LEU A 39 -8.03 11.42 7.14
N GLY A 40 -8.59 10.45 7.85
CA GLY A 40 -9.11 10.64 9.21
C GLY A 40 -8.04 11.06 10.21
N VAL A 41 -6.87 10.42 10.16
CA VAL A 41 -5.71 10.81 10.98
C VAL A 41 -5.23 12.20 10.60
N SER A 42 -5.21 12.53 9.31
CA SER A 42 -4.78 13.85 8.85
C SER A 42 -5.68 14.97 9.38
N THR A 43 -7.00 14.75 9.35
CA THR A 43 -7.97 15.70 9.90
C THR A 43 -7.83 15.85 11.41
N LEU A 44 -7.62 14.75 12.14
CA LEU A 44 -7.43 14.79 13.59
C LEU A 44 -6.15 15.56 13.97
N CYS A 45 -5.05 15.33 13.26
CA CYS A 45 -3.81 16.08 13.46
C CYS A 45 -3.98 17.58 13.21
N LEU A 46 -4.76 17.96 12.19
CA LEU A 46 -5.08 19.36 11.90
C LEU A 46 -5.94 20.00 12.99
N GLU A 47 -6.96 19.28 13.47
CA GLU A 47 -7.81 19.73 14.57
C GLU A 47 -6.99 19.99 15.84
N PHE A 48 -6.10 19.08 16.22
CA PHE A 48 -5.18 19.28 17.34
C PHE A 48 -4.17 20.42 17.14
N ALA A 49 -3.83 20.74 15.89
CA ALA A 49 -2.99 21.90 15.58
C ALA A 49 -3.74 23.24 15.66
N GLY A 50 -5.06 23.22 15.90
CA GLY A 50 -5.91 24.40 15.97
C GLY A 50 -6.37 24.90 14.60
N TYR A 51 -6.60 23.98 13.65
CA TYR A 51 -7.12 24.33 12.33
C TYR A 51 -8.54 24.91 12.43
N ASP A 52 -8.72 26.12 11.91
CA ASP A 52 -10.02 26.81 11.84
C ASP A 52 -10.43 27.02 10.38
N THR A 53 -11.48 26.35 9.93
CA THR A 53 -11.94 26.39 8.53
C THR A 53 -12.38 27.78 8.05
N GLY A 54 -12.69 28.71 8.96
CA GLY A 54 -13.17 30.06 8.65
C GLY A 54 -12.13 31.17 8.80
N ALA A 55 -10.93 30.88 9.31
CA ALA A 55 -9.94 31.90 9.60
C ALA A 55 -9.19 32.39 8.34
N CYS A 56 -9.08 33.72 8.16
CA CYS A 56 -8.27 34.31 7.09
C CYS A 56 -6.76 34.01 7.23
N LYS A 57 -6.29 33.73 8.45
CA LYS A 57 -4.90 33.35 8.75
C LYS A 57 -4.89 32.14 9.67
N GLN A 58 -4.21 31.09 9.25
CA GLN A 58 -3.98 29.90 10.05
C GLN A 58 -2.82 30.09 11.02
N PRO A 59 -2.85 29.46 12.20
CA PRO A 59 -1.76 29.53 13.15
C PRO A 59 -0.53 28.75 12.63
N ALA A 60 0.68 29.16 13.05
CA ALA A 60 1.93 28.54 12.60
C ALA A 60 2.01 27.00 12.81
N PRO A 61 1.46 26.41 13.90
CA PRO A 61 1.43 24.97 14.10
C PRO A 61 0.68 24.19 13.00
N VAL A 62 -0.40 24.75 12.44
CA VAL A 62 -1.14 24.13 11.32
C VAL A 62 -0.26 24.02 10.09
N VAL A 63 0.45 25.09 9.74
CA VAL A 63 1.36 25.13 8.59
C VAL A 63 2.49 24.11 8.77
N TYR A 64 3.04 24.00 9.98
CA TYR A 64 4.06 22.99 10.28
C TYR A 64 3.51 21.56 10.17
N THR A 65 2.31 21.31 10.71
CA THR A 65 1.63 20.02 10.66
C THR A 65 1.39 19.60 9.21
N LEU A 66 0.89 20.49 8.35
CA LEU A 66 0.73 20.22 6.92
C LEU A 66 2.05 19.85 6.23
N LYS A 67 3.14 20.57 6.50
CA LYS A 67 4.46 20.26 5.95
C LYS A 67 4.94 18.87 6.37
N LEU A 68 4.67 18.48 7.62
CA LEU A 68 5.02 17.16 8.15
C LEU A 68 4.18 16.06 7.49
N LEU A 69 2.86 16.26 7.38
CA LEU A 69 1.93 15.27 6.82
C LEU A 69 2.11 15.05 5.32
N ILE A 70 2.46 16.09 4.55
CA ILE A 70 2.62 16.00 3.10
C ILE A 70 4.07 15.66 2.72
N GLY A 71 5.05 16.06 3.54
CA GLY A 71 6.46 15.85 3.26
C GLY A 71 7.06 14.66 4.00
N ALA A 72 7.24 14.80 5.31
CA ALA A 72 8.00 13.84 6.11
C ALA A 72 7.30 12.47 6.22
N ALA A 73 5.97 12.46 6.42
CA ALA A 73 5.23 11.22 6.60
C ALA A 73 5.25 10.33 5.34
N PRO A 74 4.96 10.81 4.12
CA PRO A 74 5.05 10.00 2.91
C PRO A 74 6.46 9.47 2.65
N VAL A 75 7.50 10.27 2.92
CA VAL A 75 8.90 9.81 2.80
C VAL A 75 9.18 8.64 3.73
N ALA A 76 8.75 8.72 5.00
CA ALA A 76 8.92 7.61 5.94
C ALA A 76 8.18 6.33 5.49
N PHE A 77 6.96 6.47 4.97
CA PHE A 77 6.20 5.33 4.43
C PHE A 77 6.84 4.73 3.17
N ILE A 78 7.40 5.57 2.28
CA ILE A 78 8.11 5.11 1.07
C ILE A 78 9.37 4.34 1.46
N VAL A 79 10.18 4.87 2.38
CA VAL A 79 11.39 4.18 2.87
C VAL A 79 11.02 2.83 3.49
N THR A 80 9.96 2.81 4.31
CA THR A 80 9.47 1.55 4.90
C THR A 80 9.00 0.57 3.82
N GLY A 81 8.26 1.03 2.82
CA GLY A 81 7.84 0.22 1.68
C GLY A 81 9.01 -0.34 0.89
N LEU A 82 10.04 0.46 0.62
CA LEU A 82 11.26 0.02 -0.05
C LEU A 82 12.00 -1.04 0.75
N MET A 83 12.11 -0.90 2.08
CA MET A 83 12.70 -1.92 2.94
C MET A 83 11.96 -3.26 2.85
N ILE A 84 10.62 -3.23 2.83
CA ILE A 84 9.80 -4.43 2.64
C ILE A 84 10.02 -5.04 1.26
N LEU A 85 10.13 -4.21 0.21
CA LEU A 85 10.39 -4.68 -1.15
C LEU A 85 11.77 -5.33 -1.31
N VAL A 86 12.79 -4.88 -0.57
CA VAL A 86 14.12 -5.52 -0.56
C VAL A 86 14.06 -6.92 0.07
N LEU A 87 13.18 -7.13 1.06
CA LEU A 87 12.94 -8.42 1.71
C LEU A 87 11.98 -9.32 0.91
N TYR A 88 11.48 -8.86 -0.24
CA TYR A 88 10.49 -9.56 -1.02
C TYR A 88 11.09 -10.81 -1.71
N PRO A 89 10.49 -12.01 -1.53
CA PRO A 89 11.11 -13.26 -1.94
C PRO A 89 11.04 -13.57 -3.44
N ILE A 90 10.13 -12.94 -4.19
CA ILE A 90 9.96 -13.20 -5.62
C ILE A 90 10.91 -12.28 -6.40
N SER A 91 12.08 -12.83 -6.75
CA SER A 91 13.04 -12.20 -7.66
C SER A 91 12.62 -12.37 -9.14
N GLU A 92 13.34 -11.70 -10.05
CA GLU A 92 13.10 -11.84 -11.48
C GLU A 92 13.23 -13.29 -11.97
N ASP A 93 14.20 -14.04 -11.44
CA ASP A 93 14.40 -15.45 -11.76
C ASP A 93 13.20 -16.31 -11.37
N VAL A 94 12.65 -16.08 -10.18
CA VAL A 94 11.44 -16.79 -9.70
C VAL A 94 10.26 -16.47 -10.61
N ARG A 95 10.07 -15.18 -10.94
CA ARG A 95 8.98 -14.73 -11.81
C ARG A 95 9.05 -15.37 -13.21
N LEU A 96 10.24 -15.45 -13.80
CA LEU A 96 10.46 -16.09 -15.11
C LEU A 96 10.17 -17.59 -15.06
N ARG A 97 10.64 -18.30 -14.03
CA ARG A 97 10.34 -19.72 -13.84
C ARG A 97 8.84 -19.99 -13.69
N ASN A 98 8.16 -19.17 -12.88
CA ASN A 98 6.72 -19.31 -12.67
C ASN A 98 5.94 -19.11 -13.97
N LYS A 99 6.34 -18.11 -14.77
CA LYS A 99 5.74 -17.87 -16.09
C LYS A 99 5.88 -19.08 -17.02
N LEU A 100 7.07 -19.68 -17.11
CA LEU A 100 7.31 -20.87 -17.94
C LEU A 100 6.47 -22.07 -17.49
N CYS A 101 6.45 -22.34 -16.18
CA CYS A 101 5.67 -23.45 -15.63
C CYS A 101 4.16 -23.28 -15.88
N LEU A 102 3.64 -22.05 -15.81
CA LEU A 102 2.25 -21.75 -16.15
C LEU A 102 1.95 -21.90 -17.65
N GLU A 103 2.91 -21.63 -18.52
CA GLU A 103 2.78 -21.88 -19.97
C GLU A 103 2.75 -23.38 -20.29
N GLU A 104 3.52 -24.21 -19.59
CA GLU A 104 3.50 -25.67 -19.74
C GLU A 104 2.19 -26.33 -19.27
N LEU A 105 1.49 -25.70 -18.31
CA LEU A 105 0.21 -26.17 -17.78
C LEU A 105 -1.00 -25.80 -18.66
N ARG A 106 -0.78 -25.05 -19.74
CA ARG A 106 -1.81 -24.51 -20.63
C ARG A 106 -1.97 -25.33 -21.90
#